data_AF-R9LJT1-F1
#
_entry.id   AF-R9LJT1-F1
#
_cell.length_a   1.000
_cell.length_b   1.000
_cell.length_c   1.000
_cell.angle_alpha   90.00
_cell.angle_beta   90.00
_cell.angle_gamma   90.00
#
_symmetry.space_group_name_H-M   'P 1'
#
loop_
_entity.id
_entity.type
_entity.pdbx_description
1 polymer ?
#
loop_
_entity_poly.entity_id
_entity_poly.type
_entity_poly.pdbx_seq_one_letter_code
_entity_poly.pdbx_strand_id
1 'polypeptide(L)'
;MGKAKDEFRLKVVREALSGIKVGVLARSYDLHPETIRTWIRAYRDQITDVDTSLPDQHLQELKRLQEIEEKYEKAMKVLGEKELENEILRELVKKKNPAYLKNLK
;
A
#
# COMPACT_ATOMS: atom_id res chain seq x y z
N MET A 1 9.62 23.75 -27.96
CA MET A 1 8.36 23.64 -27.18
C MET A 1 7.74 22.22 -27.24
N GLY A 2 8.51 21.13 -27.39
CA GLY A 2 7.96 19.76 -27.58
C GLY A 2 8.24 18.77 -26.45
N LYS A 3 9.42 18.84 -25.82
CA LYS A 3 9.92 17.79 -24.90
C LYS A 3 9.03 17.55 -23.67
N ALA A 4 8.59 18.62 -22.98
CA ALA A 4 7.76 18.47 -21.77
C ALA A 4 6.37 17.86 -22.05
N LYS A 5 5.82 18.08 -23.26
CA LYS A 5 4.52 17.52 -23.66
C LYS A 5 4.65 16.02 -23.97
N ASP A 6 5.78 15.61 -24.51
CA ASP A 6 6.07 14.22 -24.82
C ASP A 6 6.40 13.41 -23.56
N GLU A 7 7.12 13.99 -22.58
CA GLU A 7 7.33 13.38 -21.26
C GLU A 7 6.02 13.13 -20.52
N PHE A 8 5.09 14.09 -20.54
CA PHE A 8 3.77 13.92 -19.94
C PHE A 8 2.98 12.79 -20.59
N ARG A 9 2.98 12.71 -21.92
CA ARG A 9 2.30 11.63 -22.66
C ARG A 9 2.90 10.27 -22.33
N LEU A 10 4.22 10.17 -22.29
CA LEU A 10 4.92 8.93 -21.93
C LEU A 10 4.57 8.48 -20.50
N LYS A 11 4.50 9.42 -19.55
CA LYS A 11 4.05 9.14 -18.18
C LYS A 11 2.63 8.56 -18.13
N VAL A 12 1.68 9.19 -18.83
CA VAL A 12 0.27 8.73 -18.86
C VAL A 12 0.16 7.34 -19.50
N VAL A 13 0.91 7.07 -20.57
CA VAL A 13 0.90 5.75 -21.22
C VAL A 13 1.51 4.67 -20.33
N ARG A 14 2.61 4.98 -19.65
CA ARG A 14 3.27 4.09 -18.68
C ARG A 14 2.34 3.68 -17.54
N GLU A 15 1.62 4.63 -16.95
CA GLU A 15 0.61 4.36 -15.92
C GLU A 15 -0.55 3.49 -16.44
N ALA A 16 -0.94 3.66 -17.70
CA ALA A 16 -1.95 2.80 -18.32
C ALA A 16 -1.42 1.37 -18.55
N LEU A 17 -0.16 1.23 -18.97
CA LEU A 17 0.49 -0.08 -19.20
C LEU A 17 0.80 -0.82 -17.89
N SER A 18 1.01 -0.11 -16.77
CA SER A 18 1.16 -0.71 -15.44
C SER A 18 -0.15 -1.23 -14.84
N GLY A 19 -1.28 -1.14 -15.57
CA GLY A 19 -2.56 -1.73 -15.19
C GLY A 19 -3.62 -0.76 -14.67
N ILE A 20 -3.36 0.55 -14.65
CA ILE A 20 -4.38 1.54 -14.26
C ILE A 20 -5.41 1.68 -15.38
N LYS A 21 -6.70 1.59 -15.02
CA LYS A 21 -7.81 1.71 -15.98
C LYS A 21 -7.80 3.10 -16.65
N VAL A 22 -7.92 3.12 -17.97
CA VAL A 22 -7.95 4.36 -18.79
C VAL A 22 -8.98 5.38 -18.29
N GLY A 23 -10.16 4.94 -17.83
CA GLY A 23 -11.19 5.83 -17.29
C GLY A 23 -10.80 6.53 -15.98
N VAL A 24 -9.90 5.94 -15.19
CA VAL A 24 -9.34 6.57 -13.98
C VAL A 24 -8.34 7.65 -14.40
N LEU A 25 -7.43 7.32 -15.32
CA LEU A 25 -6.43 8.26 -15.84
C LEU A 25 -7.07 9.46 -16.57
N ALA A 26 -8.14 9.22 -17.31
CA ALA A 26 -8.92 10.25 -17.98
C ALA A 26 -9.43 11.31 -17.00
N ARG A 27 -9.94 10.88 -15.84
CA ARG A 27 -10.44 11.80 -14.80
C ARG A 27 -9.30 12.50 -14.06
N SER A 28 -8.19 11.80 -13.77
CA SER A 28 -7.09 12.38 -13.01
C SER A 28 -6.33 13.45 -13.79
N TYR A 29 -6.23 13.28 -15.11
CA TYR A 29 -5.49 14.19 -15.98
C TYR A 29 -6.38 15.13 -16.80
N ASP A 30 -7.70 15.10 -16.58
CA ASP A 30 -8.70 15.85 -17.36
C ASP A 30 -8.54 15.62 -18.88
N LEU A 31 -8.41 14.35 -19.26
CA LEU A 31 -8.20 13.92 -20.64
C LEU A 31 -9.38 13.09 -21.13
N HIS A 32 -9.73 13.24 -22.40
CA HIS A 32 -10.68 12.34 -23.02
C HIS A 32 -10.09 10.91 -23.08
N PRO A 33 -10.82 9.84 -22.70
CA PRO A 33 -10.30 8.47 -22.70
C PRO A 33 -9.70 8.03 -24.04
N GLU A 34 -10.24 8.52 -25.16
CA GLU A 34 -9.74 8.19 -26.50
C GLU A 34 -8.37 8.80 -26.80
N THR A 35 -8.06 9.95 -26.19
CA THR A 35 -6.74 10.59 -26.28
C THR A 35 -5.68 9.66 -25.69
N ILE A 36 -5.98 9.08 -24.53
CA ILE A 36 -5.10 8.14 -23.84
C ILE A 36 -4.94 6.85 -24.67
N ARG A 37 -6.03 6.30 -25.23
CA ARG A 37 -5.96 5.11 -26.10
C ARG A 37 -5.09 5.34 -27.33
N THR A 38 -5.18 6.52 -27.93
CA THR A 38 -4.36 6.92 -29.07
C THR A 38 -2.89 6.99 -28.69
N TRP A 39 -2.57 7.60 -27.54
CA TRP A 39 -1.19 7.65 -27.04
C TRP A 39 -0.66 6.26 -26.71
N ILE A 40 -1.46 5.38 -26.11
CA ILE A 40 -1.05 3.99 -25.86
C ILE A 40 -0.65 3.33 -27.17
N ARG A 41 -1.46 3.43 -28.23
CA ARG A 41 -1.11 2.85 -29.55
C ARG A 41 0.16 3.46 -30.15
N ALA A 42 0.36 4.77 -30.01
CA ALA A 42 1.49 5.48 -30.60
C ALA A 42 2.82 5.25 -29.87
N TYR A 43 2.77 5.09 -28.54
CA TYR A 43 3.98 5.02 -27.70
C TYR A 43 4.24 3.62 -27.13
N ARG A 44 3.35 2.65 -27.31
CA ARG A 44 3.54 1.25 -26.84
C ARG A 44 4.89 0.68 -27.28
N ASP A 45 5.25 0.86 -28.55
CA ASP A 45 6.47 0.27 -29.10
C ASP A 45 7.72 1.01 -28.61
N GLN A 46 7.62 2.33 -28.37
CA GLN A 46 8.72 3.15 -27.84
C GLN A 46 9.00 2.89 -26.35
N ILE A 47 7.97 2.53 -25.57
CA ILE A 47 8.09 2.27 -24.14
C ILE A 47 8.61 0.84 -23.89
N THR A 48 8.37 -0.08 -24.82
CA THR A 48 8.84 -1.48 -24.69
C THR A 48 10.37 -1.58 -24.66
N ASP A 49 11.10 -0.68 -25.34
CA ASP A 49 12.56 -0.66 -25.36
C ASP A 49 13.22 0.11 -24.20
N VAL A 50 12.47 0.92 -23.44
CA VAL A 50 13.04 1.89 -22.47
C VAL A 50 12.72 1.53 -21.00
N ASP A 51 11.82 0.59 -20.74
CA ASP A 51 11.24 0.44 -19.39
C ASP A 51 11.66 -0.81 -18.60
N THR A 52 12.97 -1.07 -18.53
CA THR A 52 13.54 -2.01 -17.55
C THR A 52 13.78 -1.39 -16.17
N SER A 53 13.51 -0.10 -15.97
CA SER A 53 13.80 0.61 -14.70
C SER A 53 12.61 0.81 -13.74
N LEU A 54 11.36 0.71 -14.21
CA LEU A 54 10.18 0.73 -13.33
C LEU A 54 9.85 -0.57 -12.57
N PRO A 55 10.20 -1.78 -13.06
CA PRO A 55 9.99 -3.00 -12.30
C PRO A 55 10.59 -2.88 -10.91
N ASP A 56 11.74 -2.23 -10.78
CA ASP A 56 12.45 -2.08 -9.50
C ASP A 56 11.72 -1.19 -8.50
N GLN A 57 11.16 -0.04 -8.91
CA GLN A 57 10.44 0.82 -7.97
C GLN A 57 9.12 0.21 -7.53
N HIS A 58 8.39 -0.42 -8.46
CA HIS A 58 7.14 -1.10 -8.11
C HIS A 58 7.40 -2.33 -7.25
N LEU A 59 8.45 -3.11 -7.55
CA LEU A 59 8.86 -4.26 -6.74
C LEU A 59 9.36 -3.83 -5.35
N GLN A 60 10.09 -2.72 -5.25
CA GLN A 60 10.51 -2.15 -3.97
C GLN A 60 9.30 -1.70 -3.14
N GLU A 61 8.30 -1.07 -3.76
CA GLU A 61 7.09 -0.65 -3.05
C GLU A 61 6.26 -1.86 -2.60
N LEU A 62 6.14 -2.90 -3.42
CA LEU A 62 5.48 -4.15 -3.03
C LEU A 62 6.19 -4.82 -1.84
N LYS A 63 7.53 -4.89 -1.86
CA LYS A 63 8.32 -5.39 -0.72
C LYS A 63 8.09 -4.57 0.54
N ARG A 64 8.09 -3.24 0.40
CA ARG A 64 7.83 -2.32 1.51
C ARG A 64 6.44 -2.52 2.11
N LEU A 65 5.42 -2.69 1.27
CA LEU A 65 4.05 -2.97 1.72
C LEU A 65 3.96 -4.29 2.47
N GLN A 66 4.61 -5.35 1.94
CA GLN A 66 4.67 -6.64 2.60
C GLN A 66 5.36 -6.57 3.98
N GLU A 67 6.47 -5.83 4.09
CA GLU A 67 7.13 -5.59 5.37
C GLU A 67 6.24 -4.82 6.37
N ILE A 68 5.45 -3.86 5.89
CA ILE A 68 4.50 -3.11 6.73
C ILE A 68 3.39 -4.03 7.23
N GLU A 69 2.85 -4.89 6.36
CA GLU A 69 1.80 -5.85 6.71
C GLU A 69 2.28 -6.84 7.77
N GLU A 70 3.49 -7.40 7.61
CA GLU A 70 4.08 -8.29 8.62
C GLU A 70 4.32 -7.59 9.97
N LYS A 71 4.77 -6.33 9.95
CA LYS A 71 4.96 -5.54 11.18
C LYS A 71 3.63 -5.24 11.85
N TYR A 72 2.60 -4.94 11.07
CA TYR A 72 1.25 -4.68 11.56
C TYR A 72 0.65 -5.94 12.21
N GLU A 73 0.75 -7.10 11.56
CA GLU A 73 0.24 -8.36 12.11
C GLU A 73 0.93 -8.71 13.44
N LYS A 74 2.26 -8.57 13.51
CA LYS A 74 3.04 -8.77 14.75
C LYS A 74 2.60 -7.79 15.84
N ALA A 75 2.42 -6.51 15.51
CA ALA A 75 2.00 -5.49 16.45
C ALA A 75 0.59 -5.76 17.00
N MET A 76 -0.35 -6.15 16.14
CA MET A 76 -1.72 -6.50 16.53
C MET A 76 -1.74 -7.70 17.49
N LYS A 77 -0.89 -8.69 17.26
CA LYS A 77 -0.79 -9.87 18.12
C LYS A 77 -0.31 -9.51 19.53
N VAL A 78 0.79 -8.74 19.61
CA VAL A 78 1.34 -8.26 20.89
C VAL A 78 0.35 -7.34 21.61
N LEU A 79 -0.36 -6.48 20.86
CA LEU A 79 -1.38 -5.61 21.41
C LEU A 79 -2.51 -6.42 22.05
N GLY A 80 -3.04 -7.43 21.35
CA GLY A 80 -4.09 -8.28 21.88
C GLY A 80 -3.67 -9.05 23.15
N GLU A 81 -2.44 -9.56 23.20
CA GLU A 81 -1.89 -10.18 24.42
C GLU A 81 -1.85 -9.19 25.59
N LYS A 82 -1.43 -7.95 25.34
CA LYS A 82 -1.37 -6.88 26.35
C LYS A 82 -2.75 -6.41 26.80
N GLU A 83 -3.71 -6.35 25.89
CA GLU A 83 -5.10 -6.01 26.22
C GLU A 83 -5.74 -7.07 27.12
N LEU A 84 -5.54 -8.35 26.81
CA LEU A 84 -6.01 -9.46 27.63
C LEU A 84 -5.37 -9.44 29.03
N GLU A 85 -4.05 -9.25 29.10
CA GLU A 85 -3.34 -9.09 30.37
C GLU A 85 -3.91 -7.92 31.18
N ASN A 86 -4.15 -6.77 30.53
CA ASN A 86 -4.71 -5.59 31.18
C ASN A 86 -6.11 -5.86 31.73
N GLU A 87 -6.95 -6.57 30.98
CA GLU A 87 -8.30 -6.91 31.40
C GLU A 87 -8.29 -7.82 32.63
N ILE A 88 -7.47 -8.87 32.62
CA ILE A 88 -7.28 -9.75 33.78
C ILE A 88 -6.81 -8.95 35.00
N LEU A 89 -5.81 -8.08 34.84
CA LEU A 89 -5.30 -7.25 35.94
C LEU A 89 -6.38 -6.29 36.48
N ARG A 90 -7.18 -5.68 35.60
CA ARG A 90 -8.30 -4.83 36.01
C ARG A 90 -9.35 -5.60 36.79
N GLU A 91 -9.67 -6.83 36.40
CA GLU A 91 -10.58 -7.69 37.15
C GLU A 91 -10.04 -8.05 38.53
N LEU A 92 -8.74 -8.38 38.63
CA LEU A 92 -8.10 -8.70 39.91
C LEU A 92 -8.13 -7.52 40.89
N VAL A 93 -7.87 -6.30 40.40
CA VAL A 93 -7.94 -5.08 41.24
C VAL A 93 -9.37 -4.77 41.69
N LYS A 94 -10.38 -5.01 40.83
CA LYS A 94 -11.80 -4.80 41.18
C LYS A 94 -12.30 -5.78 42.26
N LYS A 95 -11.68 -6.94 42.42
CA LYS A 95 -12.00 -7.90 43.48
C LYS A 95 -11.46 -7.35 44.82
N LYS A 96 -12.33 -6.70 45.60
CA LYS A 96 -12.07 -6.04 46.90
C LYS A 96 -11.45 -6.91 48.01
N ASN A 97 -11.13 -8.18 47.74
CA ASN A 97 -10.34 -9.06 48.61
C ASN A 97 -9.67 -10.16 47.74
N PRO A 98 -8.44 -9.97 47.25
CA PRO A 98 -7.75 -10.99 46.47
C PRO A 98 -7.48 -12.19 47.39
N ALA A 99 -8.07 -13.35 47.10
CA ALA A 99 -7.90 -14.57 47.89
C ALA A 99 -6.49 -15.21 47.80
N TYR A 100 -5.47 -14.41 47.51
CA TYR A 100 -4.07 -14.81 47.54
C TYR A 100 -3.53 -14.46 48.92
N LEU A 101 -3.66 -15.40 49.86
CA LEU A 101 -2.94 -15.57 51.15
C LEU A 101 -3.86 -16.30 52.16
N LYS A 102 -4.27 -17.54 51.87
CA LYS A 102 -4.93 -18.38 52.88
C LYS A 102 -4.17 -19.64 53.29
N ASN A 103 -2.96 -19.86 52.78
CA ASN A 103 -2.12 -21.00 53.16
C ASN A 103 -0.66 -20.58 53.38
N LEU A 104 -0.40 -19.61 54.25
CA LEU A 104 0.94 -19.35 54.77
C LEU A 104 0.94 -19.63 56.28
N LYS A 105 1.43 -20.83 56.61
CA LYS A 105 1.57 -21.49 57.92
C LYS A 105 0.32 -22.13 58.51
#